data_AF-A0A8T6HSC1-F1
#
_entry.id   AF-A0A8T6HSC1-F1
#
_cell.length_a   1.000
_cell.length_b   1.000
_cell.length_c   1.000
_cell.angle_alpha   90.00
_cell.angle_beta   90.00
_cell.angle_gamma   90.00
#
_symmetry.space_group_name_H-M   'P 1'
#
loop_
_entity.id
_entity.type
_entity.pdbx_description
1 polymer ?
#
loop_
_entity_poly.entity_id
_entity_poly.type
_entity_poly.pdbx_seq_one_letter_code
_entity_poly.pdbx_strand_id
1 'polypeptide(L)'
;MSVLERISAILLIIIGIVIVTHKIVEPLYHDGTGTSPLWAQIDMAMALAVVLGVYHGYRRLRAADSGQPDAPLTREYLASNVQFYGFLMIGVWFFWNWFNVLNPEFKAIERATQQVFWAIIDTVLPLLSILLGIRLLRGIES
;
A
#
# COMPACT_ATOMS: atom_id res chain seq x y z
N MET A 1 19.32 10.55 -7.20
CA MET A 1 17.89 10.19 -7.28
C MET A 1 17.40 10.36 -8.71
N SER A 2 16.65 9.40 -9.24
CA SER A 2 15.95 9.57 -10.52
C SER A 2 14.66 10.38 -10.33
N VAL A 3 14.25 11.17 -11.33
CA VAL A 3 12.97 11.91 -11.31
C VAL A 3 11.79 10.97 -10.98
N LEU A 4 11.86 9.73 -11.46
CA LEU A 4 10.88 8.68 -11.20
C LEU A 4 10.75 8.32 -9.71
N GLU A 5 11.86 8.19 -8.98
CA GLU A 5 11.84 7.89 -7.54
C GLU A 5 11.19 9.03 -6.75
N ARG A 6 11.48 10.28 -7.09
CA ARG A 6 10.87 11.45 -6.44
C ARG A 6 9.36 11.48 -6.65
N ILE A 7 8.93 11.28 -7.90
CA ILE A 7 7.51 11.25 -8.26
C ILE A 7 6.81 10.10 -7.53
N SER A 8 7.40 8.90 -7.55
CA SER A 8 6.85 7.73 -6.84
C SER A 8 6.69 7.99 -5.34
N ALA A 9 7.68 8.63 -4.72
CA ALA A 9 7.67 8.94 -3.29
C ALA A 9 6.53 9.91 -2.92
N ILE A 10 6.38 10.99 -3.70
CA ILE A 10 5.31 11.96 -3.51
C ILE A 10 3.94 11.31 -3.74
N LEU A 11 3.79 10.52 -4.80
CA LEU A 11 2.55 9.81 -5.10
C LEU A 11 2.15 8.86 -3.96
N LEU A 12 3.08 8.06 -3.44
CA LEU A 12 2.81 7.15 -2.32
C LEU A 12 2.32 7.90 -1.07
N ILE A 13 2.90 9.05 -0.76
CA ILE A 13 2.47 9.89 0.36
C ILE A 13 1.06 10.44 0.11
N ILE A 14 0.82 11.02 -1.06
CA ILE A 14 -0.48 11.60 -1.42
C ILE A 14 -1.57 10.53 -1.37
N ILE A 15 -1.34 9.36 -1.97
CA ILE A 15 -2.31 8.26 -1.98
C ILE A 15 -2.60 7.80 -0.56
N GLY A 16 -1.58 7.61 0.28
CA GLY A 16 -1.79 7.25 1.69
C GLY A 16 -2.62 8.29 2.46
N ILE A 17 -2.34 9.58 2.26
CA ILE A 17 -3.12 10.66 2.88
C ILE A 17 -4.57 10.62 2.38
N VAL A 18 -4.80 10.48 1.07
CA VAL A 18 -6.15 10.42 0.48
C VAL A 18 -6.97 9.28 1.08
N ILE A 19 -6.40 8.08 1.22
CA ILE A 19 -7.11 6.93 1.81
C ILE A 19 -7.50 7.24 3.26
N VAL A 20 -6.57 7.73 4.08
CA VAL A 20 -6.84 8.04 5.50
C VAL A 20 -7.86 9.15 5.64
N THR A 21 -7.70 10.25 4.90
CA THR A 21 -8.63 11.38 4.92
C THR A 21 -10.02 10.93 4.47
N HIS A 22 -10.12 10.18 3.37
CA HIS A 22 -11.40 9.69 2.90
C HIS A 22 -12.06 8.79 3.94
N LYS A 23 -11.32 7.86 4.56
CA LYS A 23 -11.87 6.97 5.59
C LYS A 23 -12.45 7.72 6.80
N ILE A 24 -11.83 8.83 7.17
CA ILE A 24 -12.27 9.68 8.29
C ILE A 24 -13.45 10.58 7.90
N VAL A 25 -13.46 11.09 6.67
CA VAL A 25 -14.44 12.08 6.20
C VAL A 25 -15.69 11.43 5.62
N GLU A 26 -15.60 10.20 5.10
CA GLU A 26 -16.73 9.44 4.52
C GLU A 26 -17.99 9.46 5.40
N PRO A 27 -17.92 9.19 6.72
CA PRO A 27 -19.11 9.23 7.59
C PRO A 27 -19.83 10.59 7.65
N LEU A 28 -19.19 11.68 7.22
CA LEU A 28 -19.79 13.02 7.23
C LEU A 28 -20.74 13.27 6.05
N TYR A 29 -20.63 12.49 4.96
CA TYR A 29 -21.44 12.69 3.75
C TYR A 29 -21.98 11.39 3.15
N HIS A 30 -21.56 10.23 3.65
CA HIS A 30 -22.07 8.92 3.28
C HIS A 30 -22.46 8.16 4.54
N ASP A 31 -23.71 7.71 4.60
CA ASP A 31 -24.32 7.07 5.77
C ASP A 31 -23.92 5.58 5.93
N GLY A 32 -23.00 5.10 5.09
CA GLY A 32 -22.55 3.72 5.06
C GLY A 32 -23.51 2.76 4.34
N THR A 33 -24.58 3.29 3.71
CA THR A 33 -25.47 2.46 2.89
C THR A 33 -24.93 2.34 1.46
N GLY A 34 -24.68 1.11 1.01
CA GLY A 34 -24.10 0.89 -0.32
C GLY A 34 -22.61 1.28 -0.42
N THR A 35 -22.06 1.26 -1.64
CA THR A 35 -20.64 1.59 -1.90
C THR A 35 -20.53 3.07 -2.18
N SER A 36 -19.70 3.80 -1.43
CA SER A 36 -19.45 5.23 -1.70
C SER A 36 -18.84 5.41 -3.10
N PRO A 37 -19.27 6.43 -3.85
CA PRO A 37 -18.90 6.60 -5.26
C PRO A 37 -17.42 6.90 -5.48
N LEU A 38 -16.70 7.29 -4.43
CA LEU A 38 -15.29 7.68 -4.49
C LEU A 38 -14.32 6.51 -4.29
N TRP A 39 -14.77 5.41 -3.70
CA TRP A 39 -13.92 4.24 -3.46
C TRP A 39 -13.41 3.63 -4.77
N ALA A 40 -14.20 3.66 -5.84
CA ALA A 40 -13.75 3.16 -7.14
C ALA A 40 -12.48 3.87 -7.65
N GLN A 41 -12.38 5.19 -7.49
CA GLN A 41 -11.21 5.97 -7.89
C GLN A 41 -10.06 5.80 -6.89
N ILE A 42 -10.38 5.70 -5.60
CA ILE A 42 -9.38 5.46 -4.55
C ILE A 42 -8.74 4.07 -4.73
N ASP A 43 -9.51 3.04 -5.05
CA ASP A 43 -9.02 1.69 -5.30
C ASP A 43 -8.03 1.67 -6.47
N MET A 44 -8.29 2.42 -7.56
CA MET A 44 -7.33 2.56 -8.65
C MET A 44 -6.01 3.19 -8.18
N ALA A 45 -6.08 4.20 -7.30
CA ALA A 45 -4.89 4.80 -6.71
C ALA A 45 -4.18 3.83 -5.74
N MET A 46 -4.92 3.04 -4.96
CA MET A 46 -4.39 1.99 -4.09
C MET A 46 -3.64 0.92 -4.89
N ALA A 47 -4.18 0.49 -6.03
CA ALA A 47 -3.52 -0.44 -6.94
C ALA A 47 -2.16 0.11 -7.40
N LEU A 48 -2.10 1.39 -7.78
CA LEU A 48 -0.85 2.06 -8.14
C LEU A 48 0.13 2.09 -6.97
N ALA A 49 -0.34 2.43 -5.75
CA ALA A 49 0.49 2.43 -4.56
C ALA A 49 1.07 1.04 -4.23
N VAL A 50 0.28 -0.02 -4.40
CA VAL A 50 0.75 -1.41 -4.24
C VAL A 50 1.86 -1.71 -5.25
N VAL A 51 1.66 -1.41 -6.53
CA VAL A 51 2.67 -1.68 -7.59
C VAL A 51 3.97 -0.92 -7.31
N LEU A 52 3.88 0.38 -7.00
CA LEU A 52 5.05 1.19 -6.66
C LEU A 52 5.72 0.69 -5.38
N GLY A 53 4.94 0.28 -4.38
CA GLY A 53 5.41 -0.22 -3.10
C GLY A 53 6.18 -1.53 -3.24
N VAL A 54 5.65 -2.48 -4.01
CA VAL A 54 6.33 -3.75 -4.33
C VAL A 54 7.61 -3.47 -5.12
N TYR A 55 7.55 -2.64 -6.17
CA TYR A 55 8.71 -2.34 -7.01
C TYR A 55 9.87 -1.71 -6.21
N HIS A 56 9.60 -0.63 -5.48
CA HIS A 56 10.63 0.05 -4.70
C HIS A 56 11.05 -0.77 -3.47
N GLY A 57 10.12 -1.50 -2.84
CA GLY A 57 10.43 -2.45 -1.78
C GLY A 57 11.40 -3.54 -2.25
N TYR A 58 11.14 -4.14 -3.42
CA TYR A 58 12.01 -5.16 -4.01
C TYR A 58 13.39 -4.64 -4.35
N ARG A 59 13.49 -3.45 -4.96
CA ARG A 59 14.79 -2.82 -5.26
C ARG A 59 15.63 -2.60 -4.00
N ARG A 60 15.00 -2.17 -2.91
CA ARG A 60 15.67 -1.95 -1.63
C ARG A 60 16.08 -3.25 -0.96
N LEU A 61 15.22 -4.27 -1.00
CA LEU A 61 15.57 -5.61 -0.55
C LEU A 61 16.80 -6.13 -1.29
N ARG A 62 16.80 -6.07 -2.63
CA ARG A 62 17.93 -6.52 -3.45
C ARG A 62 19.22 -5.74 -3.16
N ALA A 63 19.12 -4.44 -2.88
CA ALA A 63 20.28 -3.64 -2.50
C ALA A 63 20.84 -4.09 -1.14
N ALA A 64 19.98 -4.36 -0.15
CA ALA A 64 20.39 -4.89 1.16
C ALA A 64 20.98 -6.31 1.06
N ASP A 65 20.44 -7.15 0.18
CA ASP A 65 20.88 -8.55 -0.04
C ASP A 65 22.21 -8.64 -0.78
N SER A 66 22.66 -7.56 -1.44
CA SER A 66 23.96 -7.53 -2.13
C SER A 66 25.17 -7.46 -1.18
N GLY A 67 24.91 -7.41 0.13
CA GLY A 67 25.92 -7.52 1.19
C GLY A 67 26.54 -8.92 1.31
N GLN A 68 27.65 -9.02 2.04
CA GLN A 68 28.34 -10.30 2.27
C GLN A 68 27.42 -11.32 2.98
N PRO A 69 27.55 -12.63 2.69
CA PRO A 69 26.70 -13.69 3.25
C PRO A 69 26.63 -13.74 4.78
N ASP A 70 27.67 -13.24 5.44
CA ASP A 70 27.82 -13.25 6.91
C ASP A 70 27.65 -11.86 7.54
N ALA A 71 27.07 -10.89 6.81
CA ALA A 71 26.81 -9.57 7.36
C ALA A 71 25.78 -9.67 8.51
N PRO A 72 26.01 -9.00 9.66
CA PRO A 72 25.07 -9.01 10.76
C PRO A 72 23.72 -8.41 10.33
N LEU A 73 22.62 -8.97 10.85
CA LEU A 73 21.26 -8.53 10.59
C LEU A 73 21.10 -7.03 10.91
N THR A 74 21.04 -6.19 9.89
CA THR A 74 20.93 -4.73 10.07
C THR A 74 19.47 -4.30 10.19
N ARG A 75 19.25 -3.14 10.83
CA ARG A 75 17.92 -2.51 10.87
C ARG A 75 17.38 -2.22 9.47
N GLU A 76 18.26 -1.91 8.52
CA GLU A 76 17.88 -1.61 7.14
C GLU A 76 17.43 -2.85 6.37
N TYR A 77 18.09 -3.99 6.59
CA TYR A 77 17.67 -5.28 6.04
C TYR A 77 16.26 -5.65 6.51
N LEU A 78 16.01 -5.59 7.82
CA LEU A 78 14.69 -5.88 8.38
C LEU A 78 13.63 -4.90 7.86
N ALA A 79 13.96 -3.61 7.83
CA ALA A 79 13.07 -2.56 7.35
C ALA A 79 12.70 -2.74 5.87
N SER A 80 13.63 -3.20 5.03
CA SER A 80 13.39 -3.45 3.60
C SER A 80 12.56 -4.71 3.38
N ASN A 81 12.81 -5.77 4.14
CA ASN A 81 12.00 -6.99 4.13
C ASN A 81 10.55 -6.74 4.56
N VAL A 82 10.34 -6.07 5.70
CA VAL A 82 8.99 -5.72 6.19
C VAL A 82 8.25 -4.88 5.16
N GLN A 83 8.94 -3.95 4.50
CA GLN A 83 8.34 -3.09 3.50
C GLN A 83 7.93 -3.88 2.25
N PHE A 84 8.83 -4.67 1.68
CA PHE A 84 8.55 -5.49 0.51
C PHE A 84 7.44 -6.51 0.77
N TYR A 85 7.57 -7.35 1.80
CA TYR A 85 6.59 -8.38 2.11
C TYR A 85 5.27 -7.78 2.63
N GLY A 86 5.32 -6.64 3.31
CA GLY A 86 4.12 -5.89 3.72
C GLY A 86 3.29 -5.45 2.52
N PHE A 87 3.92 -4.83 1.52
CA PHE A 87 3.25 -4.47 0.27
C PHE A 87 2.78 -5.70 -0.53
N LEU A 88 3.57 -6.78 -0.55
CA LEU A 88 3.17 -8.01 -1.23
C LEU A 88 1.91 -8.62 -0.60
N MET A 89 1.90 -8.78 0.73
CA MET A 89 0.78 -9.34 1.47
C MET A 89 -0.49 -8.49 1.30
N ILE A 90 -0.38 -7.18 1.56
CA ILE A 90 -1.50 -6.25 1.41
C ILE A 90 -1.94 -6.16 -0.05
N GLY A 91 -1.02 -6.23 -1.00
CA GLY A 91 -1.33 -6.26 -2.43
C GLY A 91 -2.15 -7.47 -2.83
N VAL A 92 -1.78 -8.67 -2.39
CA VAL A 92 -2.54 -9.90 -2.64
C VAL A 92 -3.97 -9.77 -2.07
N TRP A 93 -4.09 -9.34 -0.81
CA TRP A 93 -5.40 -9.14 -0.19
C TRP A 93 -6.22 -8.07 -0.91
N PHE A 94 -5.61 -6.94 -1.25
CA PHE A 94 -6.25 -5.85 -1.99
C PHE A 94 -6.78 -6.31 -3.34
N PHE A 95 -5.93 -6.89 -4.20
CA PHE A 95 -6.37 -7.30 -5.54
C PHE A 95 -7.43 -8.39 -5.48
N TRP A 96 -7.29 -9.35 -4.58
CA TRP A 96 -8.33 -10.36 -4.37
C TRP A 96 -9.65 -9.72 -3.95
N ASN A 97 -9.63 -8.81 -2.97
CA ASN A 97 -10.83 -8.15 -2.48
C ASN A 97 -11.48 -7.24 -3.52
N TRP A 98 -10.65 -6.52 -4.28
CA TRP A 98 -11.08 -5.62 -5.35
C TRP A 98 -11.68 -6.39 -6.53
N PHE A 99 -11.12 -7.54 -6.92
CA PHE A 99 -11.72 -8.38 -7.95
C PHE A 99 -13.09 -8.95 -7.55
N ASN A 100 -13.32 -9.26 -6.27
CA ASN A 100 -14.65 -9.63 -5.78
C ASN A 100 -15.65 -8.47 -5.90
N VAL A 101 -15.21 -7.21 -5.71
CA VAL A 101 -16.06 -6.03 -5.94
C VAL A 101 -16.41 -5.87 -7.42
N LEU A 102 -15.44 -6.08 -8.31
CA LEU A 102 -15.62 -5.98 -9.76
C LEU A 102 -16.46 -7.13 -10.35
N ASN A 103 -16.52 -8.28 -9.67
CA ASN A 103 -17.24 -9.47 -10.13
C ASN A 103 -18.22 -9.96 -9.05
N PRO A 104 -19.39 -9.33 -8.89
CA PRO A 104 -20.34 -9.64 -7.81
C PRO A 104 -20.89 -11.08 -7.83
N GLU A 105 -20.83 -11.74 -8.99
CA GLU A 105 -21.21 -13.15 -9.16
C GLU A 105 -20.22 -14.12 -8.51
N PHE A 106 -18.97 -13.70 -8.33
CA PHE A 106 -17.92 -14.49 -7.69
C PHE A 106 -18.01 -14.32 -6.16
N LYS A 107 -18.63 -15.30 -5.49
CA LYS A 107 -18.80 -15.31 -4.03
C LYS A 107 -17.85 -16.29 -3.36
N ALA A 108 -16.56 -15.95 -3.30
CA ALA A 108 -15.57 -16.78 -2.61
C ALA A 108 -15.66 -16.68 -1.08
N ILE A 109 -16.11 -15.54 -0.56
CA ILE A 109 -16.26 -15.28 0.88
C ILE A 109 -17.52 -14.45 1.18
N GLU A 110 -17.94 -14.49 2.44
CA GLU A 110 -19.06 -13.67 2.92
C GLU A 110 -18.70 -12.18 2.98
N ARG A 111 -19.72 -11.32 2.86
CA ARG A 111 -19.57 -9.85 2.89
C ARG A 111 -18.91 -9.35 4.17
N ALA A 112 -19.19 -9.98 5.31
CA ALA A 112 -18.59 -9.61 6.59
C ALA A 112 -17.07 -9.82 6.58
N THR A 113 -16.61 -10.96 6.04
CA THR A 113 -15.18 -11.24 5.86
C THR A 113 -14.53 -10.25 4.90
N GLN A 114 -15.22 -9.91 3.81
CA GLN A 114 -14.76 -8.93 2.83
C GLN A 114 -14.50 -7.54 3.46
N GLN A 115 -15.39 -7.12 4.36
CA GLN A 115 -15.27 -5.86 5.10
C GLN A 115 -14.08 -5.86 6.07
N VAL A 116 -13.77 -6.98 6.70
CA VAL A 116 -12.57 -7.10 7.56
C VAL A 116 -11.30 -6.90 6.74
N PHE A 117 -11.20 -7.51 5.55
CA PHE A 117 -10.05 -7.29 4.67
C PHE A 117 -9.94 -5.83 4.23
N TRP A 118 -11.05 -5.18 3.85
CA TRP A 118 -11.04 -3.76 3.53
C TRP A 118 -10.56 -2.91 4.70
N ALA A 119 -11.03 -3.16 5.92
CA ALA A 119 -10.57 -2.44 7.10
C ALA A 119 -9.05 -2.59 7.33
N ILE A 120 -8.51 -3.80 7.14
CA ILE A 120 -7.07 -4.04 7.24
C ILE A 120 -6.30 -3.31 6.15
N ILE A 121 -6.77 -3.37 4.90
CA ILE A 121 -6.13 -2.71 3.76
C ILE A 121 -6.14 -1.19 3.95
N ASP A 122 -7.30 -0.61 4.27
CA ASP A 122 -7.49 0.83 4.50
C ASP A 122 -6.60 1.36 5.63
N THR A 123 -6.22 0.49 6.57
CA THR A 123 -5.34 0.87 7.70
C THR A 123 -3.87 0.69 7.34
N VAL A 124 -3.49 -0.45 6.77
CA VAL A 124 -2.08 -0.82 6.59
C VAL A 124 -1.49 -0.20 5.33
N LEU A 125 -2.23 -0.15 4.22
CA LEU A 125 -1.71 0.36 2.95
C LEU A 125 -1.26 1.83 3.06
N PRO A 126 -2.02 2.74 3.70
CA PRO A 126 -1.56 4.11 3.89
C PRO A 126 -0.29 4.22 4.71
N LEU A 127 -0.18 3.44 5.79
CA LEU A 127 1.01 3.43 6.64
C LEU A 127 2.24 2.98 5.85
N LEU A 128 2.13 1.88 5.10
CA LEU A 128 3.22 1.38 4.25
C LEU A 128 3.61 2.39 3.17
N SER A 129 2.61 3.01 2.53
CA SER A 129 2.80 3.99 1.44
C SER A 129 3.48 5.27 1.94
N ILE A 130 2.98 5.86 3.02
CA ILE A 130 3.56 7.06 3.61
C ILE A 130 4.98 6.79 4.11
N LEU A 131 5.20 5.69 4.84
CA LEU A 131 6.53 5.35 5.34
C LEU A 131 7.53 5.09 4.20
N LEU A 132 7.11 4.43 3.12
CA LEU A 132 7.97 4.24 1.95
C LEU A 132 8.28 5.56 1.27
N GLY A 133 7.27 6.39 1.02
CA GLY A 133 7.46 7.68 0.37
C GLY A 133 8.38 8.59 1.18
N ILE A 134 8.19 8.70 2.50
CA ILE A 134 9.09 9.48 3.36
C ILE A 134 10.52 8.93 3.30
N ARG A 135 10.71 7.61 3.32
CA ARG A 135 12.05 7.00 3.22
C ARG A 135 12.71 7.27 1.88
N LEU A 136 11.97 7.13 0.77
CA LEU A 136 12.46 7.45 -0.56
C LEU A 136 12.85 8.93 -0.66
N LEU A 137 12.11 9.83 0.01
CA LEU A 137 12.47 11.25 0.11
C LEU A 137 13.67 11.51 1.03
N ARG A 138 13.89 10.73 2.09
CA ARG A 138 15.04 10.93 3.00
C ARG A 138 16.33 10.35 2.45
N GLY A 139 16.27 9.27 1.67
CA GLY A 139 17.41 8.79 0.88
C GLY A 139 17.86 9.77 -0.21
N ILE A 140 17.27 10.96 -0.29
CA ILE A 140 17.72 12.11 -1.09
C ILE A 140 18.84 12.87 -0.38
N GLU A 141 18.85 12.86 0.96
CA GLU A 141 19.69 13.73 1.79
C GLU A 141 21.00 13.06 2.27
N SER A 142 21.14 11.75 2.06
CA SER A 142 22.33 10.94 2.36
C SER A 142 23.11 10.62 1.09
#